data_AF-A0A6I4ID33-F1
#
_entry.id   AF-A0A6I4ID33-F1
#
_cell.length_a   1.000
_cell.length_b   1.000
_cell.length_c   1.000
_cell.angle_alpha   90.00
_cell.angle_beta   90.00
_cell.angle_gamma   90.00
#
_symmetry.space_group_name_H-M   'P 1'
#
loop_
_entity.id
_entity.type
_entity.pdbx_description
1 polymer ?
#
loop_
_entity_poly.entity_id
_entity_poly.type
_entity_poly.pdbx_seq_one_letter_code
_entity_poly.pdbx_strand_id
1 'polypeptide(L)'
;MLLVLLMLLLYQTVVWLLLLFLIRKEKVVFYKKIIKFSLDLIDERRIKKKVNEIMRKFEYKLLTINVNHLKKEKFQIELDEKFQKWGNEGWELIKMESITSGGMFFHGATTESFFAVFKREKL
;
A
#
# COMPACT_ATOMS: atom_id res chain seq x y z
N MET A 1 18.58 6.38 72.17
CA MET A 1 17.97 5.20 71.54
C MET A 1 17.04 5.59 70.37
N LEU A 2 16.08 6.51 70.58
CA LEU A 2 15.14 6.95 69.53
C LEU A 2 15.81 7.52 68.25
N LEU A 3 16.87 8.32 68.44
CA LEU A 3 17.58 9.01 67.37
C LEU A 3 18.33 8.06 66.42
N VAL A 4 18.84 6.95 66.96
CA VAL A 4 19.51 5.89 66.20
C VAL A 4 18.50 5.12 65.35
N LEU A 5 17.31 4.87 65.90
CA LEU A 5 16.21 4.21 65.18
C LEU A 5 15.71 5.07 64.00
N LEU A 6 15.63 6.38 64.20
CA LEU A 6 15.23 7.35 63.17
C LEU A 6 16.25 7.39 62.01
N MET A 7 17.55 7.39 62.34
CA MET A 7 18.63 7.35 61.35
C MET A 7 18.60 6.07 60.51
N LEU A 8 18.32 4.91 61.13
CA LEU A 8 18.19 3.62 60.43
C LEU A 8 17.00 3.61 59.46
N LEU A 9 15.84 4.15 59.87
CA LEU A 9 14.67 4.29 59.02
C LEU A 9 14.94 5.20 57.81
N LEU A 10 15.57 6.35 58.05
CA LEU A 10 15.98 7.26 56.97
C LEU A 10 16.93 6.57 55.99
N TYR A 11 17.93 5.86 56.49
CA TYR A 11 18.86 5.10 55.66
C TYR A 11 18.14 4.06 54.78
N GLN A 12 17.22 3.29 55.34
CA GLN A 12 16.44 2.29 54.60
C GLN A 12 15.59 2.92 53.49
N THR A 13 14.95 4.06 53.76
CA THR A 13 14.13 4.75 52.74
C THR A 13 14.97 5.27 51.58
N VAL A 14 16.17 5.81 51.86
CA VAL A 14 17.10 6.32 50.83
C VAL A 14 17.61 5.18 49.95
N VAL A 15 17.97 4.04 50.54
CA VAL A 15 18.41 2.85 49.80
C VAL A 15 17.29 2.31 48.89
N TRP A 16 16.05 2.28 49.39
CA TRP A 16 14.89 1.85 48.60
C TRP A 16 14.62 2.78 47.41
N LEU A 17 14.74 4.10 47.60
CA LEU A 17 14.62 5.12 46.55
C LEU A 17 15.70 4.95 45.47
N LEU A 18 16.95 4.69 45.86
CA LEU A 18 18.06 4.44 44.93
C LEU A 18 17.85 3.16 44.10
N LEU A 19 17.39 2.09 44.73
CA LEU A 19 17.05 0.83 44.06
C LEU A 19 15.92 1.03 43.03
N LEU A 20 14.85 1.73 43.42
CA LEU A 20 13.76 2.11 42.50
C LEU A 20 14.27 2.93 41.31
N PHE A 21 15.17 3.88 41.56
CA PHE A 21 15.76 4.71 40.51
C PHE A 21 16.62 3.91 39.53
N LEU A 22 17.45 2.99 40.04
CA LEU A 22 18.28 2.10 39.23
C LEU A 22 17.43 1.17 38.35
N ILE A 23 16.42 0.52 38.94
CA ILE A 23 15.46 -0.33 38.21
C ILE A 23 14.74 0.47 37.11
N ARG A 24 14.36 1.72 37.42
CA ARG A 24 13.71 2.60 36.43
C ARG A 24 14.66 2.95 35.28
N LYS A 25 15.95 3.22 35.55
CA LYS A 25 16.94 3.52 34.52
C LYS A 25 17.18 2.34 33.57
N GLU A 26 17.39 1.13 34.09
CA GLU A 26 17.59 -0.06 33.24
C GLU A 26 16.40 -0.32 32.34
N LYS A 27 15.17 -0.23 32.88
CA LYS A 27 13.95 -0.39 32.09
C LYS A 27 13.89 0.62 30.95
N VAL A 28 14.19 1.90 31.21
CA VAL A 28 14.17 2.95 30.16
C VAL A 28 15.17 2.67 29.05
N VAL A 29 16.40 2.25 29.38
CA VAL A 29 17.41 1.90 28.37
C VAL A 29 16.97 0.70 27.53
N PHE A 30 16.39 -0.32 28.19
CA PHE A 30 15.87 -1.50 27.53
C PHE A 30 14.72 -1.17 26.57
N TYR A 31 13.71 -0.41 27.01
CA TYR A 31 12.60 0.02 26.14
C TYR A 31 13.08 0.84 24.95
N LYS A 32 14.05 1.75 25.15
CA LYS A 32 14.61 2.54 24.05
C LYS A 32 15.29 1.66 22.99
N LYS A 33 15.98 0.60 23.41
CA LYS A 33 16.61 -0.38 22.51
C LYS A 33 15.57 -1.18 21.71
N ILE A 34 14.50 -1.63 22.36
CA ILE A 34 13.40 -2.36 21.70
C ILE A 34 12.67 -1.47 20.69
N ILE A 35 12.38 -0.21 21.06
CA ILE A 35 11.69 0.74 20.17
C ILE A 35 12.55 1.01 18.94
N LYS A 36 13.86 1.25 19.12
CA LYS A 36 14.79 1.46 18.00
C LYS A 36 14.85 0.24 17.07
N PHE A 37 15.00 -0.95 17.63
CA PHE A 37 15.01 -2.20 16.84
C PHE A 37 13.71 -2.41 16.07
N SER A 38 12.58 -2.10 16.69
CA SER A 38 11.26 -2.23 16.05
C SER A 38 11.07 -1.23 14.90
N LEU A 39 11.58 0.00 15.05
CA LEU A 39 11.60 1.02 14.00
C LEU A 39 12.47 0.58 12.81
N ASP A 40 13.69 0.09 13.08
CA ASP A 40 14.61 -0.39 12.03
C ASP A 40 13.96 -1.53 11.20
N LEU A 41 13.28 -2.48 11.87
CA LEU A 41 12.54 -3.56 11.20
C LEU A 41 11.33 -3.11 10.38
N ILE A 42 10.69 -2.00 10.76
CA ILE A 42 9.58 -1.41 9.99
C ILE A 42 10.13 -0.77 8.72
N ASP A 43 11.24 -0.04 8.82
CA ASP A 43 11.87 0.61 7.68
C ASP A 43 12.41 -0.40 6.68
N GLU A 44 13.07 -1.49 7.12
CA GLU A 44 13.50 -2.55 6.21
C GLU A 44 12.34 -3.18 5.44
N ARG A 45 11.22 -3.47 6.13
CA ARG A 45 10.02 -4.02 5.47
C ARG A 45 9.43 -3.04 4.48
N ARG A 46 9.38 -1.75 4.82
CA ARG A 46 8.91 -0.69 3.94
C ARG A 46 9.80 -0.53 2.70
N ILE A 47 11.11 -0.57 2.89
CA ILE A 47 12.11 -0.48 1.81
C ILE A 47 11.98 -1.69 0.90
N LYS A 48 11.95 -2.92 1.43
CA LYS A 48 11.76 -4.14 0.61
C LYS A 48 10.47 -4.10 -0.19
N LYS A 49 9.37 -3.63 0.41
CA LYS A 49 8.10 -3.46 -0.31
C LYS A 49 8.24 -2.48 -1.49
N LYS A 50 8.84 -1.32 -1.27
CA LYS A 50 9.07 -0.32 -2.32
C LYS A 50 10.03 -0.82 -3.40
N VAL A 51 11.11 -1.50 -3.02
CA VAL A 51 12.09 -2.06 -3.96
C VAL A 51 11.44 -3.14 -4.84
N ASN A 52 10.63 -4.03 -4.26
CA ASN A 52 9.86 -4.99 -5.03
C ASN A 52 8.90 -4.29 -5.99
N GLU A 53 8.20 -3.24 -5.56
CA GLU A 53 7.31 -2.47 -6.43
C GLU A 53 8.05 -1.78 -7.60
N ILE A 54 9.25 -1.25 -7.38
CA ILE A 54 10.10 -0.63 -8.42
C ILE A 54 10.64 -1.69 -9.40
N MET A 55 10.98 -2.88 -8.89
CA MET A 55 11.50 -3.97 -9.71
C MET A 55 10.43 -4.70 -10.54
N ARG A 56 9.14 -4.52 -10.21
CA ARG A 56 8.04 -5.07 -10.99
C ARG A 56 7.98 -4.41 -12.36
N LYS A 57 8.32 -5.18 -13.39
CA LYS A 57 8.11 -4.77 -14.77
C LYS A 57 6.67 -5.07 -15.14
N PHE A 58 5.99 -4.12 -15.78
CA PHE A 58 4.61 -4.28 -16.22
C PHE A 58 4.53 -4.29 -17.74
N GLU A 59 3.66 -5.14 -18.28
CA GLU A 59 3.26 -5.16 -19.68
C GLU A 59 1.89 -4.50 -19.82
N TYR A 60 1.70 -3.77 -20.92
CA TYR A 60 0.46 -3.05 -21.20
C TYR A 60 -0.12 -3.48 -22.54
N LYS A 61 -1.44 -3.68 -22.58
CA LYS A 61 -2.22 -3.89 -23.81
C LYS A 61 -3.23 -2.75 -23.93
N LEU A 62 -3.31 -2.17 -25.12
CA LEU A 62 -4.25 -1.10 -25.44
C LEU A 62 -5.30 -1.64 -26.42
N LEU A 63 -6.56 -1.34 -26.17
CA LEU A 63 -7.66 -1.74 -27.04
C LEU A 63 -8.58 -0.55 -27.27
N THR A 64 -8.76 -0.18 -28.53
CA THR A 64 -9.77 0.79 -28.95
C THR A 64 -10.96 0.05 -29.52
N ILE A 65 -12.15 0.31 -28.97
CA ILE A 65 -13.41 -0.33 -29.34
C ILE A 65 -14.33 0.73 -29.94
N ASN A 66 -14.66 0.62 -31.22
CA ASN A 66 -15.55 1.57 -31.86
C ASN A 66 -17.02 1.22 -31.60
N VAL A 67 -17.83 2.23 -31.26
CA VAL A 67 -19.26 2.08 -30.91
C VAL A 67 -20.07 1.52 -32.10
N ASN A 68 -19.68 1.83 -33.33
CA ASN A 68 -20.32 1.28 -34.53
C ASN A 68 -20.18 -0.24 -34.65
N HIS A 69 -19.08 -0.79 -34.12
CA HIS A 69 -18.83 -2.22 -34.11
C HIS A 69 -19.47 -2.91 -32.90
N LEU A 70 -19.59 -2.22 -31.76
CA LEU A 70 -20.27 -2.72 -30.56
C LEU A 70 -21.74 -3.09 -30.79
N LYS A 71 -22.41 -2.47 -31.77
CA LYS A 71 -23.79 -2.83 -32.13
C LYS A 71 -23.91 -4.18 -32.84
N LYS A 72 -22.80 -4.79 -33.28
CA LYS A 72 -22.81 -6.07 -34.00
C LYS A 72 -22.63 -7.22 -33.01
N GLU A 73 -23.60 -8.13 -32.98
CA GLU A 73 -23.61 -9.30 -32.08
C GLU A 73 -22.34 -10.15 -32.20
N LYS A 74 -21.89 -10.45 -33.42
CA LYS A 74 -20.64 -11.20 -33.66
C LYS A 74 -19.42 -10.54 -33.01
N PHE A 75 -19.35 -9.21 -33.04
CA PHE A 75 -18.25 -8.47 -32.46
C PHE A 75 -18.31 -8.44 -30.93
N GLN A 76 -19.50 -8.47 -30.34
CA GLN A 76 -19.67 -8.61 -28.89
C GLN A 76 -19.16 -9.98 -28.40
N ILE A 77 -19.48 -11.04 -29.14
CA ILE A 77 -19.01 -12.40 -28.83
C ILE A 77 -17.47 -12.47 -28.93
N GLU A 78 -16.89 -11.97 -30.03
CA GLU A 78 -15.43 -11.91 -30.18
C GLU A 78 -14.73 -11.10 -29.08
N LEU A 79 -15.34 -9.99 -28.65
CA LEU A 79 -14.81 -9.18 -27.55
C LEU A 79 -14.87 -9.92 -26.21
N ASP A 80 -15.98 -10.59 -25.92
CA ASP A 80 -16.14 -11.35 -24.68
C ASP A 80 -15.14 -12.50 -24.61
N GLU A 81 -15.00 -13.27 -25.69
CA GLU A 81 -13.99 -14.34 -25.78
C GLU A 81 -12.56 -13.80 -25.56
N LYS A 82 -12.26 -12.63 -26.13
CA LYS A 82 -10.95 -11.98 -25.98
C LYS A 82 -10.71 -11.52 -24.55
N PHE A 83 -11.71 -10.97 -23.88
CA PHE A 83 -11.62 -10.54 -22.49
C PHE A 83 -11.53 -11.71 -21.52
N GLN A 84 -12.29 -12.78 -21.74
CA GLN A 84 -12.16 -14.01 -20.97
C GLN A 84 -10.76 -14.62 -21.11
N LYS A 85 -10.24 -14.70 -22.34
CA LYS A 85 -8.88 -15.18 -22.59
C LYS A 85 -7.84 -14.30 -21.89
N TRP A 86 -7.98 -12.98 -21.94
CA TRP A 86 -7.07 -12.06 -21.27
C TRP A 86 -7.15 -12.14 -19.74
N GLY A 87 -8.34 -12.31 -19.17
CA GLY A 87 -8.53 -12.59 -17.75
C GLY A 87 -7.82 -13.87 -17.33
N ASN A 88 -7.94 -14.94 -18.12
CA ASN A 88 -7.24 -16.22 -17.89
C ASN A 88 -5.71 -16.10 -18.02
N GLU A 89 -5.23 -15.23 -18.90
CA GLU A 89 -3.81 -14.90 -19.08
C GLU A 89 -3.24 -13.94 -17.99
N GLY A 90 -4.07 -13.53 -17.03
CA GLY A 90 -3.70 -12.65 -15.91
C GLY A 90 -3.63 -11.16 -16.27
N TRP A 91 -4.28 -10.73 -17.36
CA TRP A 91 -4.39 -9.31 -17.69
C TRP A 91 -5.51 -8.65 -16.89
N GLU A 92 -5.20 -7.54 -16.24
CA GLU A 92 -6.12 -6.73 -15.46
C GLU A 92 -6.51 -5.47 -16.22
N LEU A 93 -7.81 -5.17 -16.32
CA LEU A 93 -8.28 -3.90 -16.87
C LEU A 93 -8.03 -2.78 -15.85
N ILE A 94 -7.15 -1.84 -16.19
CA ILE A 94 -6.78 -0.73 -15.28
C ILE A 94 -7.50 0.57 -15.60
N LYS A 95 -7.93 0.75 -16.85
CA LYS A 95 -8.54 1.99 -17.30
C LYS A 95 -9.45 1.73 -18.48
N MET A 96 -10.61 2.39 -18.49
CA MET A 96 -11.49 2.45 -19.65
C MET A 96 -12.01 3.87 -19.78
N GLU A 97 -11.80 4.50 -20.94
CA GLU A 97 -12.22 5.87 -21.23
C GLU A 97 -13.08 5.91 -22.48
N SER A 98 -14.11 6.76 -22.50
CA SER A 98 -14.86 7.06 -23.72
C SER A 98 -14.18 8.19 -24.49
N ILE A 99 -13.94 7.95 -25.77
CA ILE A 99 -13.55 8.97 -26.74
C ILE A 99 -14.85 9.51 -27.33
N THR A 100 -15.15 10.75 -27.01
CA THR A 100 -16.35 11.45 -27.50
C THR A 100 -15.96 12.43 -28.59
N SER A 101 -16.77 12.50 -29.63
CA SER A 101 -16.73 13.58 -30.61
C SER A 101 -17.94 14.47 -30.39
N GLY A 102 -17.71 15.77 -30.23
CA GLY A 102 -18.77 16.75 -30.11
C GLY A 102 -18.14 18.13 -30.13
N GLY A 103 -18.32 18.87 -31.23
CA GLY A 103 -17.98 20.28 -31.28
C GLY A 103 -18.95 21.09 -30.45
N MET A 104 -18.48 22.20 -29.87
CA MET A 104 -19.25 23.15 -29.04
C MET A 104 -20.55 23.69 -29.69
N PHE A 105 -20.79 23.39 -30.97
CA PHE A 105 -21.94 23.81 -31.77
C PHE A 105 -23.05 22.75 -31.95
N PHE A 106 -22.81 21.48 -31.62
CA PHE A 106 -23.81 20.42 -31.75
C PHE A 106 -24.28 19.98 -30.37
N HIS A 107 -25.59 20.06 -30.11
CA HIS A 107 -26.24 19.62 -28.87
C HIS A 107 -26.17 18.09 -28.72
N GLY A 108 -25.02 17.57 -28.32
CA GLY A 108 -24.85 16.16 -27.96
C GLY A 108 -23.41 15.71 -28.08
N ALA A 109 -22.80 15.30 -26.97
CA ALA A 109 -21.55 14.54 -27.01
C ALA A 109 -21.88 13.11 -27.47
N THR A 110 -21.41 12.71 -28.64
CA THR A 110 -21.55 11.33 -29.13
C THR A 110 -20.27 10.55 -28.82
N THR A 111 -20.39 9.45 -28.10
CA THR A 111 -19.26 8.52 -27.90
C THR A 111 -18.97 7.79 -29.21
N GLU A 112 -17.76 7.96 -29.74
CA GLU A 112 -17.33 7.28 -30.98
C GLU A 112 -16.62 5.96 -30.66
N SER A 113 -15.80 5.94 -29.62
CA SER A 113 -15.05 4.76 -29.23
C SER A 113 -14.74 4.70 -27.74
N PHE A 114 -14.36 3.52 -27.26
CA PHE A 114 -13.83 3.30 -25.93
C PHE A 114 -12.38 2.91 -26.03
N PHE A 115 -11.54 3.48 -25.17
CA PHE A 115 -10.15 3.12 -25.02
C PHE A 115 -9.97 2.36 -23.71
N ALA A 116 -9.61 1.09 -23.81
CA ALA A 116 -9.36 0.21 -22.68
C ALA A 116 -7.86 -0.09 -22.56
N VAL A 117 -7.34 -0.01 -21.34
CA VAL A 117 -5.95 -0.27 -21.00
C VAL A 117 -5.90 -1.46 -20.04
N PHE A 118 -5.17 -2.48 -20.44
CA PHE A 118 -4.90 -3.66 -19.64
C PHE A 118 -3.46 -3.67 -19.18
N LYS A 119 -3.21 -4.19 -17.99
CA LYS A 119 -1.91 -4.30 -17.34
C LYS A 119 -1.69 -5.73 -16.86
N ARG A 120 -0.45 -6.21 -16.93
CA ARG A 120 -0.04 -7.48 -16.34
C ARG A 120 1.37 -7.35 -15.77
N GLU A 121 1.65 -8.04 -14.66
CA GLU A 121 3.00 -8.16 -14.12
C GLU A 121 3.83 -9.10 -15.01
N LYS A 122 4.98 -8.62 -15.46
CA LYS A 122 5.93 -9.43 -16.21
C LYS A 122 6.66 -10.33 -15.22
N LEU A 123 6.43 -11.63 -15.32
CA LEU A 123 7.17 -12.65 -14.57
C LEU A 123 8.67 -12.60 -14.90
#